data_AF-A0A7C1N537-F1
#
_entry.id   AF-A0A7C1N537-F1
#
_cell.length_a   1.000
_cell.length_b   1.000
_cell.length_c   1.000
_cell.angle_alpha   90.00
_cell.angle_beta   90.00
_cell.angle_gamma   90.00
#
_symmetry.space_group_name_H-M   'P 1'
#
loop_
_entity.id
_entity.type
_entity.pdbx_description
1 polymer ?
#
loop_
_entity_poly.entity_id
_entity_poly.type
_entity_poly.pdbx_seq_one_letter_code
_entity_poly.pdbx_strand_id
1 'polypeptide(L)' 'MAKIKIDRDLYQRVKQVSQNAGYASVEEFVSHLLEKIVEAPDTWENDEDVVKRLQGLGYIS' A
#
# COMPACT_ATOMS: atom_id res chain seq x y z
N MET A 1 -5.45 -19.19 -3.68
CA MET A 1 -4.83 -17.88 -3.32
C MET A 1 -4.08 -17.36 -4.53
N ALA A 2 -4.34 -16.12 -4.92
CA ALA A 2 -3.52 -15.44 -5.92
C ALA A 2 -2.13 -15.13 -5.33
N LYS A 3 -1.07 -15.27 -6.14
CA LYS A 3 0.29 -14.89 -5.75
C LYS A 3 0.67 -13.62 -6.49
N ILE A 4 1.02 -12.58 -5.74
CA ILE A 4 1.49 -11.31 -6.29
C ILE A 4 3.00 -11.24 -6.08
N LYS A 5 3.75 -10.99 -7.16
CA LYS A 5 5.19 -10.74 -7.05
C LYS A 5 5.39 -9.30 -6.58
N ILE A 6 6.22 -9.14 -5.55
CA ILE A 6 6.64 -7.84 -5.04
C ILE A 6 8.15 -7.75 -5.26
N ASP A 7 8.60 -6.59 -5.73
CA ASP A 7 10.03 -6.30 -5.82
C ASP A 7 10.73 -6.52 -4.46
N ARG A 8 11.97 -7.02 -4.50
CA ARG A 8 12.68 -7.41 -3.28
C ARG A 8 12.91 -6.22 -2.35
N ASP A 9 13.29 -5.07 -2.90
CA ASP A 9 13.59 -3.88 -2.10
C ASP A 9 12.32 -3.29 -1.52
N LEU A 10 11.23 -3.30 -2.30
CA LEU A 10 9.91 -2.94 -1.79
C LEU A 10 9.49 -3.88 -0.64
N TYR A 11 9.65 -5.19 -0.79
CA TYR A 11 9.28 -6.15 0.25
C TYR A 11 10.05 -5.93 1.56
N GLN A 12 11.35 -5.60 1.48
CA GLN A 12 12.13 -5.27 2.69
C GLN A 12 11.59 -4.04 3.42
N ARG A 13 11.21 -2.99 2.69
CA ARG A 13 10.59 -1.79 3.28
C ARG A 13 9.24 -2.12 3.90
N VAL A 14 8.40 -2.89 3.20
CA VAL A 14 7.11 -3.35 3.73
C VAL A 14 7.31 -4.12 5.05
N LYS A 15 8.30 -5.01 5.11
CA LYS A 15 8.62 -5.78 6.32
C LYS A 15 9.02 -4.88 7.50
N GLN A 16 9.85 -3.87 7.27
CA GLN A 16 10.24 -2.92 8.31
C GLN A 16 9.02 -2.13 8.80
N VAL A 17 8.21 -1.62 7.87
CA VAL A 17 7.01 -0.83 8.20
C VAL A 17 5.98 -1.68 8.95
N SER A 18 5.74 -2.92 8.52
CA SER A 18 4.77 -3.81 9.17
C SER A 18 5.17 -4.12 10.62
N GLN A 19 6.46 -4.36 10.86
CA GLN A 19 6.99 -4.59 12.21
C GLN A 19 6.87 -3.35 13.10
N ASN A 20 7.26 -2.18 12.58
CA ASN A 20 7.17 -0.92 13.31
C ASN A 20 5.72 -0.54 13.64
N ALA A 21 4.78 -0.92 12.78
CA ALA A 21 3.35 -0.70 12.98
C ALA A 21 2.68 -1.79 13.86
N GLY A 22 3.45 -2.77 14.36
CA GLY A 22 2.97 -3.76 15.33
C GLY A 22 2.19 -4.95 14.74
N TYR A 23 2.27 -5.18 13.43
CA TYR A 23 1.60 -6.33 12.80
C TYR A 23 2.35 -7.63 13.07
N ALA A 24 1.62 -8.74 13.17
CA ALA A 24 2.20 -10.05 13.42
C ALA A 24 2.93 -10.62 12.18
N SER A 25 2.53 -10.17 10.97
CA SER A 25 3.17 -10.59 9.72
C SER A 25 3.04 -9.55 8.61
N VAL A 26 3.88 -9.70 7.58
CA VAL A 26 3.76 -8.91 6.34
C VAL A 26 2.44 -9.21 5.62
N GLU A 27 1.97 -10.45 5.67
CA GLU A 27 0.74 -10.87 5.01
C GLU A 27 -0.49 -10.24 5.65
N GLU A 28 -0.54 -10.18 6.99
CA GLU A 28 -1.59 -9.47 7.72
C GLU A 28 -1.58 -7.97 7.37
N PHE A 29 -0.40 -7.34 7.41
CA PHE A 29 -0.25 -5.92 7.07
C PHE A 29 -0.75 -5.61 5.65
N VAL A 30 -0.32 -6.40 4.66
CA VAL A 30 -0.72 -6.21 3.26
C VAL A 30 -2.22 -6.46 3.08
N SER A 31 -2.78 -7.49 3.71
CA SER A 31 -4.20 -7.80 3.60
C SER A 31 -5.06 -6.68 4.18
N HIS A 32 -4.75 -6.22 5.40
CA HIS A 32 -5.47 -5.12 6.04
C HIS A 32 -5.39 -3.82 5.22
N LEU A 33 -4.22 -3.52 4.63
CA LEU A 33 -4.07 -2.34 3.78
C LEU A 33 -4.92 -2.45 2.51
N LEU A 34 -4.95 -3.62 1.87
CA LEU A 34 -5.77 -3.88 0.69
C LEU A 34 -7.27 -3.79 1.01
N GLU A 35 -7.73 -4.36 2.13
CA GLU A 35 -9.10 -4.23 2.60
C GLU A 35 -9.49 -2.75 2.77
N LYS A 36 -8.67 -1.97 3.47
CA LYS A 36 -8.90 -0.53 3.65
C LYS A 36 -8.98 0.25 2.34
N ILE A 37 -8.15 -0.09 1.35
CA ILE A 37 -8.16 0.56 0.03
C ILE A 37 -9.45 0.21 -0.73
N VAL A 38 -9.86 -1.06 -0.69
CA VAL A 38 -11.06 -1.55 -1.39
C VAL A 38 -12.35 -1.06 -0.74
N GLU A 39 -12.36 -0.86 0.59
CA GLU A 39 -13.51 -0.33 1.33
C GLU A 39 -13.69 1.19 1.19
N ALA A 40 -12.63 1.94 0.87
CA ALA A 40 -12.66 3.40 0.76
C ALA A 40 -12.33 3.95 -0.64
N PRO A 41 -12.94 3.45 -1.74
CA PRO A 41 -12.57 3.83 -3.10
C PRO A 41 -12.80 5.33 -3.38
N ASP A 42 -13.84 5.93 -2.80
CA ASP A 42 -14.24 7.33 -3.09
C ASP A 42 -13.33 8.39 -2.45
N THR A 43 -12.47 8.01 -1.48
CA THR A 43 -11.53 8.98 -0.85
C THR A 43 -10.29 9.28 -1.69
N TRP A 44 -9.95 8.44 -2.67
CA TRP A 44 -8.75 8.61 -3.49
C TRP A 44 -8.96 9.62 -4.62
N GLU A 45 -10.19 9.77 -5.12
CA GLU A 45 -10.52 10.76 -6.16
C GLU A 45 -10.67 12.18 -5.62
N ASN A 46 -11.00 12.35 -4.33
CA ASN A 46 -11.20 13.68 -3.73
C ASN A 46 -9.96 14.24 -3.00
N ASP A 47 -8.94 13.42 -2.75
CA ASP A 47 -7.71 13.88 -2.12
C ASP A 47 -6.72 14.33 -3.21
N GLU A 48 -6.96 15.52 -3.78
CA GLU A 48 -6.12 16.11 -4.83
C GLU A 48 -4.63 16.09 -4.48
N ASP A 49 -4.29 16.16 -3.18
CA ASP A 49 -2.92 16.13 -2.69
C ASP A 49 -2.28 14.74 -2.82
N VAL A 50 -3.07 13.66 -2.70
CA VAL A 50 -2.60 12.29 -2.91
C VAL A 50 -2.40 12.04 -4.41
N VAL A 51 -3.33 12.48 -5.25
CA VAL A 51 -3.21 12.37 -6.72
C VAL A 51 -1.96 13.11 -7.21
N LYS A 52 -1.76 14.37 -6.78
CA LYS A 52 -0.57 15.16 -7.15
C LYS A 52 0.73 14.52 -6.67
N ARG A 53 0.75 13.92 -5.47
CA ARG A 53 1.94 13.20 -4.96
C ARG A 53 2.22 11.95 -5.77
N LEU A 54 1.21 11.17 -6.12
CA LEU A 54 1.39 9.94 -6.90
C LEU A 54 1.77 10.22 -8.36
N GLN A 55 1.26 11.31 -8.95
CA GLN A 55 1.72 11.83 -10.25
C GLN A 55 3.18 12.28 -10.20
N GLY A 56 3.58 13.05 -9.17
CA GLY A 56 4.96 13.50 -8.99
C GLY A 56 5.95 12.35 -8.75
N LEU A 57 5.46 11.21 -8.26
CA LEU A 57 6.23 9.99 -8.06
C LEU A 57 6.16 9.03 -9.26
N GLY A 58 5.38 9.34 -10.31
CA GLY A 58 5.30 8.56 -11.55
C GLY A 58 4.48 7.27 -11.47
N TYR A 59 3.63 7.09 -10.45
CA TYR A 59 2.79 5.90 -10.29
C TYR A 59 1.48 5.97 -11.08
N ILE A 60 1.07 7.18 -11.47
CA ILE A 60 -0.12 7.44 -12.28
C ILE A 60 0.27 8.48 -13.34
N SER A 61 -0.12 8.24 -14.60
CA SER A 61 0.07 9.14 -15.73
C SER A 61 -1.25 9.76 -16.16
#